data_AF-A0AAT9LZZ4-F1
#
_entry.id   AF-A0AAT9LZZ4-F1
#
_cell.length_a   1.000
_cell.length_b   1.000
_cell.length_c   1.000
_cell.angle_alpha   90.00
_cell.angle_beta   90.00
_cell.angle_gamma   90.00
#
_symmetry.space_group_name_H-M   'P 1'
#
loop_
_entity.id
_entity.type
_entity.pdbx_description
1 polymer ?
#
loop_
_entity_poly.entity_id
_entity_poly.type
_entity_poly.pdbx_seq_one_letter_code
_entity_poly.pdbx_strand_id
1 'polypeptide(L)'
;MGLSKLVAGVTGITMLVAGLGVLAAPTASAAVQTGSGLNVPKQPYKGSPANDPNDWLGQYIVGGKAAYCVRFALAAPDSGAKYDPDGDLTDKWGGAIDPTKLAEVSYILLRYGDTTGLAKDVGDAQAAAVAHILHSITSGGRPANPNDGPNEVAYDTALHLKELPQAAQDDVAKIQTDAAANYGPWKATVTPPTAAQVIGTADKWTINVVRDGGDGAAIKGVPVKLTVTDGKVDSDTVTTPADGSPLVVNVTPTGPNPTVKIDLDAPLAKPTVQKPENQPANFQWTVFTGGQGAITSTGKTTATTAPGSVKVTKVDSKTGAGIANVQLRVTAADKTAAAVKQDGSPLNGTDGKPLVVTTGADGTATVDGLKTPQDICIIEVAAPAGYDQNFDASSPPNACGSIQAGQTLALKVANTPNTPTVPVKIPAGGSPMVADAATVTTLDPAALAAVGGLAVIGLGGVGLLLRRRRHASRG
;
A
#
# COMPACT_ATOMS: atom_id res chain seq x y z
N MET A 1 -52.51 15.39 18.97
CA MET A 1 -52.54 14.10 19.68
C MET A 1 -51.23 13.94 20.45
N GLY A 2 -51.29 13.69 21.76
CA GLY A 2 -50.16 13.23 22.62
C GLY A 2 -49.18 14.32 23.11
N LEU A 3 -49.56 15.23 24.01
CA LEU A 3 -49.42 15.16 25.49
C LEU A 3 -47.98 15.10 26.04
N SER A 4 -47.38 16.29 26.20
CA SER A 4 -46.25 16.55 27.11
C SER A 4 -46.78 16.94 28.48
N LYS A 5 -46.37 16.25 29.56
CA LYS A 5 -46.64 16.65 30.94
C LYS A 5 -45.34 16.76 31.75
N LEU A 6 -45.18 17.97 32.29
CA LEU A 6 -44.46 18.39 33.50
C LEU A 6 -44.24 17.30 34.57
N VAL A 7 -43.11 17.37 35.27
CA VAL A 7 -43.06 17.67 36.72
C VAL A 7 -41.72 18.34 37.07
N ALA A 8 -41.79 19.56 37.61
CA ALA A 8 -40.71 20.24 38.31
C ALA A 8 -40.77 19.86 39.80
N GLY A 9 -39.62 19.47 40.37
CA GLY A 9 -39.47 19.04 41.75
C GLY A 9 -38.76 20.10 42.60
N VAL A 10 -39.54 20.66 43.52
CA VAL A 10 -39.26 21.61 44.61
C VAL A 10 -37.92 21.40 45.36
N THR A 11 -37.14 22.48 45.46
CA THR A 11 -36.06 22.69 46.43
C THR A 11 -36.62 22.80 47.86
N GLY A 12 -36.30 21.83 48.70
CA GLY A 12 -36.53 21.86 50.15
C GLY A 12 -35.21 22.04 50.91
N ILE A 13 -35.13 23.12 51.67
CA ILE A 13 -34.06 23.43 52.62
C ILE A 13 -34.30 22.60 53.89
N THR A 14 -33.32 21.81 54.30
CA THR A 14 -33.20 21.32 55.67
C THR A 14 -31.75 21.49 56.14
N MET A 15 -31.55 22.49 57.00
CA MET A 15 -30.37 22.59 57.85
C MET A 15 -30.38 21.41 58.82
N LEU A 16 -29.30 20.64 58.85
CA LEU A 16 -28.93 19.85 60.01
C LEU A 16 -27.44 20.06 60.29
N VAL A 17 -27.16 20.85 61.32
CA VAL A 17 -25.85 21.00 61.93
C VAL A 17 -25.59 19.74 62.74
N ALA A 18 -24.61 18.93 62.33
CA ALA A 18 -24.06 17.85 63.14
C ALA A 18 -22.59 17.61 62.77
N GLY A 19 -21.70 17.98 63.70
CA GLY A 19 -20.42 17.33 63.96
C GLY A 19 -19.36 17.33 62.85
N LEU A 20 -18.39 18.24 62.98
CA LEU A 20 -17.03 18.06 62.48
C LEU A 20 -16.39 16.82 63.12
N GLY A 21 -16.63 15.66 62.52
CA GLY A 21 -15.76 14.50 62.64
C GLY A 21 -14.92 14.43 61.39
N VAL A 22 -13.73 15.03 61.41
CA VAL A 22 -12.69 14.71 60.44
C VAL A 22 -12.28 13.27 60.73
N LEU A 23 -13.01 12.32 60.17
CA LEU A 23 -12.49 10.99 59.96
C LEU A 23 -11.37 11.18 58.94
N ALA A 24 -10.14 11.27 59.45
CA ALA A 24 -8.97 10.93 58.66
C ALA A 24 -9.22 9.50 58.17
N ALA A 25 -9.75 9.38 56.95
CA ALA A 25 -9.67 8.13 56.23
C ALA A 25 -8.19 7.75 56.26
N PRO A 26 -7.83 6.52 56.65
CA PRO A 26 -6.45 6.09 56.48
C PRO A 26 -6.11 6.35 55.02
N THR A 27 -5.10 7.16 54.77
CA THR A 27 -4.47 7.21 53.45
C THR A 27 -4.13 5.76 53.15
N ALA A 28 -4.90 5.11 52.28
CA ALA A 28 -4.60 3.78 51.83
C ALA A 28 -3.18 3.87 51.27
N SER A 29 -2.21 3.32 52.00
CA SER A 29 -0.84 3.21 51.52
C SER A 29 -0.97 2.32 50.29
N ALA A 30 -0.88 2.89 49.10
CA ALA A 30 -1.13 2.15 47.89
C ALA A 30 -0.02 1.10 47.77
N ALA A 31 -0.45 -0.15 47.58
CA ALA A 31 0.44 -1.29 47.58
C ALA A 31 1.22 -1.35 46.26
N VAL A 32 2.42 -1.93 46.29
CA VAL A 32 3.14 -2.32 45.07
C VAL A 32 2.26 -3.28 44.29
N GLN A 33 2.02 -2.99 43.01
CA GLN A 33 1.28 -3.85 42.11
C GLN A 33 2.20 -4.32 40.99
N THR A 34 2.23 -5.63 40.75
CA THR A 34 3.02 -6.24 39.68
C THR A 34 2.14 -6.57 38.47
N GLY A 35 2.74 -6.52 37.28
CA GLY A 35 2.14 -6.97 36.02
C GLY A 35 2.65 -8.35 35.61
N SER A 36 2.87 -8.56 34.32
CA SER A 36 3.56 -9.77 33.82
C SER A 36 4.99 -9.83 34.32
N GLY A 37 5.47 -11.03 34.68
CA GLY A 37 6.83 -11.24 35.14
C GLY A 37 7.03 -12.52 35.92
N LEU A 38 8.24 -12.70 36.43
CA LEU A 38 8.68 -13.90 37.14
C LEU A 38 9.40 -13.54 38.44
N ASN A 39 9.18 -14.35 39.46
CA ASN A 39 10.01 -14.34 40.67
C ASN A 39 11.22 -15.26 40.43
N VAL A 40 12.41 -14.77 40.72
CA VAL A 40 13.66 -15.54 40.67
C VAL A 40 14.33 -15.51 42.05
N PRO A 41 15.19 -16.48 42.38
CA PRO A 41 15.97 -16.46 43.61
C PRO A 41 16.67 -15.12 43.79
N LYS A 42 16.52 -14.55 44.99
CA LYS A 42 17.02 -13.23 45.32
C LYS A 42 18.54 -13.13 45.24
N GLN A 43 19.04 -12.02 44.69
CA GLN A 43 20.44 -11.64 44.75
C GLN A 43 20.82 -11.23 46.20
N PRO A 44 21.91 -11.79 46.75
CA PRO A 44 22.37 -11.40 48.08
C PRO A 44 22.98 -9.99 48.06
N TYR A 45 22.54 -9.14 49.00
CA TYR A 45 23.16 -7.85 49.33
C TYR A 45 22.87 -7.43 50.77
N LYS A 46 23.66 -6.48 51.29
CA LYS A 46 23.57 -6.01 52.67
C LYS A 46 22.27 -5.22 52.86
N GLY A 47 21.50 -5.60 53.89
CA GLY A 47 20.22 -4.95 54.18
C GLY A 47 19.07 -5.38 53.25
N SER A 48 19.29 -6.42 52.44
CA SER A 48 18.24 -7.01 51.63
C SER A 48 17.13 -7.61 52.52
N PRO A 49 15.83 -7.49 52.15
CA PRO A 49 14.72 -7.90 53.02
C PRO A 49 14.83 -9.37 53.45
N ALA A 50 14.85 -9.64 54.76
CA ALA A 50 15.09 -10.99 55.30
C ALA A 50 13.95 -11.97 55.00
N ASN A 51 12.74 -11.46 54.80
CA ASN A 51 11.53 -12.27 54.62
C ASN A 51 11.11 -12.43 53.15
N ASP A 52 11.87 -11.87 52.21
CA ASP A 52 11.61 -12.02 50.78
C ASP A 52 12.69 -12.93 50.16
N PRO A 53 12.34 -14.17 49.77
CA PRO A 53 13.30 -15.09 49.18
C PRO A 53 13.56 -14.80 47.69
N ASN A 54 12.79 -13.91 47.05
CA ASN A 54 12.82 -13.73 45.60
C ASN A 54 13.05 -12.27 45.20
N ASP A 55 13.64 -12.08 44.03
CA ASP A 55 13.59 -10.82 43.29
C ASP A 55 12.53 -10.92 42.19
N TRP A 56 11.76 -9.84 42.02
CA TRP A 56 10.78 -9.74 40.93
C TRP A 56 11.44 -9.21 39.66
N LEU A 57 11.33 -9.95 38.57
CA LEU A 57 11.71 -9.53 37.22
C LEU A 57 10.47 -9.42 36.35
N GLY A 58 10.04 -8.19 36.06
CA GLY A 58 8.91 -7.94 35.17
C GLY A 58 8.36 -6.54 35.27
N GLN A 59 7.10 -6.41 34.89
CA GLN A 59 6.37 -5.15 34.92
C GLN A 59 5.85 -4.86 36.33
N TYR A 60 5.72 -3.56 36.61
CA TYR A 60 4.97 -2.99 37.71
C TYR A 60 3.80 -2.18 37.15
N ILE A 61 2.72 -2.07 37.90
CA ILE A 61 1.56 -1.24 37.53
C ILE A 61 1.69 0.10 38.25
N VAL A 62 1.97 1.15 37.49
CA VAL A 62 2.19 2.52 37.99
C VAL A 62 1.21 3.45 37.28
N GLY A 63 0.33 4.10 38.04
CA GLY A 63 -0.73 4.95 37.46
C GLY A 63 -1.67 4.18 36.52
N GLY A 64 -1.90 2.89 36.78
CA GLY A 64 -2.71 2.00 35.95
C GLY A 64 -2.06 1.55 34.64
N LYS A 65 -0.75 1.79 34.45
CA LYS A 65 0.00 1.39 33.26
C LYS A 65 1.15 0.45 33.62
N ALA A 66 1.44 -0.50 32.74
CA ALA A 66 2.62 -1.35 32.87
C ALA A 66 3.89 -0.50 32.66
N ALA A 67 4.84 -0.65 33.59
CA ALA A 67 6.14 0.00 33.57
C ALA A 67 7.22 -0.98 34.01
N TYR A 68 8.44 -0.78 33.53
CA TYR A 68 9.61 -1.51 34.01
C TYR A 68 10.40 -0.62 34.94
N CYS A 69 10.90 -1.21 36.03
CA CYS A 69 11.76 -0.48 36.93
C CYS A 69 13.20 -0.49 36.44
N VAL A 70 13.89 0.61 36.68
CA VAL A 70 15.33 0.75 36.49
C VAL A 70 15.94 1.19 37.82
N ARG A 71 17.23 0.88 38.03
CA ARG A 71 17.97 1.02 39.31
C ARG A 71 17.64 -0.06 40.35
N PHE A 72 18.08 -1.28 40.05
CA PHE A 72 17.92 -2.47 40.89
C PHE A 72 18.19 -2.21 42.39
N ALA A 73 17.50 -2.98 43.25
CA ALA A 73 17.55 -2.96 44.71
C ALA A 73 17.01 -1.70 45.42
N LEU A 74 16.62 -0.64 44.70
CA LEU A 74 15.85 0.45 45.30
C LEU A 74 14.37 0.05 45.48
N ALA A 75 13.62 0.82 46.27
CA ALA A 75 12.22 0.53 46.54
C ALA A 75 11.40 0.54 45.23
N ALA A 76 10.56 -0.48 45.05
CA ALA A 76 9.63 -0.53 43.93
C ALA A 76 8.65 0.66 43.96
N PRO A 77 8.18 1.10 42.78
CA PRO A 77 7.22 2.19 42.69
C PRO A 77 5.90 1.82 43.36
N ASP A 78 5.34 2.77 44.10
CA ASP A 78 3.94 2.69 44.54
C ASP A 78 3.02 2.80 43.30
N SER A 79 1.99 1.96 43.22
CA SER A 79 1.01 1.97 42.13
C SER A 79 0.23 3.29 42.01
N GLY A 80 0.11 4.05 43.11
CA GLY A 80 -0.50 5.39 43.15
C GLY A 80 0.48 6.55 43.08
N ALA A 81 1.80 6.30 43.00
CA ALA A 81 2.79 7.37 42.96
C ALA A 81 2.71 8.19 41.66
N LYS A 82 2.95 9.51 41.79
CA LYS A 82 3.09 10.43 40.66
C LYS A 82 4.52 10.45 40.15
N TYR A 83 4.65 10.49 38.84
CA TYR A 83 5.93 10.45 38.14
C TYR A 83 6.04 11.59 37.14
N ASP A 84 7.23 12.19 37.06
CA ASP A 84 7.59 13.23 36.12
C ASP A 84 8.40 12.62 34.95
N PRO A 85 7.99 12.82 33.67
CA PRO A 85 8.67 12.29 32.50
C PRO A 85 10.02 12.96 32.11
N ASP A 86 10.58 13.86 32.92
CA ASP A 86 11.81 14.61 32.58
C ASP A 86 13.13 13.91 32.98
N GLY A 87 13.26 12.62 32.67
CA GLY A 87 14.44 11.81 33.00
C GLY A 87 15.21 11.27 31.80
N ASP A 88 16.51 11.57 31.73
CA ASP A 88 17.46 10.78 30.93
C ASP A 88 17.68 9.42 31.61
N LEU A 89 17.69 8.35 30.80
CA LEU A 89 18.12 7.03 31.28
C LEU A 89 19.63 7.05 31.52
N THR A 90 19.98 6.76 32.77
CA THR A 90 21.35 6.68 33.26
C THR A 90 21.56 5.31 33.89
N ASP A 91 22.83 4.95 34.11
CA ASP A 91 23.11 3.84 35.01
C ASP A 91 22.59 4.16 36.43
N LYS A 92 22.63 3.15 37.31
CA LYS A 92 22.15 3.28 38.68
C LYS A 92 22.74 4.48 39.44
N TRP A 93 23.98 4.86 39.15
CA TRP A 93 24.72 5.92 39.84
C TRP A 93 24.74 7.24 39.07
N GLY A 94 23.93 7.39 38.01
CA GLY A 94 23.85 8.61 37.22
C GLY A 94 24.89 8.72 36.11
N GLY A 95 25.67 7.67 35.86
CA GLY A 95 26.57 7.58 34.71
C GLY A 95 25.81 7.52 33.38
N ALA A 96 26.41 8.09 32.35
CA ALA A 96 25.85 8.04 31.00
C ALA A 96 25.86 6.60 30.45
N ILE A 97 24.77 6.20 29.81
CA ILE A 97 24.69 4.95 29.06
C ILE A 97 25.08 5.22 27.61
N ASP A 98 25.74 4.24 26.98
CA ASP A 98 26.09 4.29 25.56
C ASP A 98 24.86 4.66 24.70
N PRO A 99 24.96 5.64 23.78
CA PRO A 99 23.82 6.07 22.97
C PRO A 99 23.16 4.95 22.15
N THR A 100 23.93 3.97 21.70
CA THR A 100 23.40 2.80 20.99
C THR A 100 22.53 1.96 21.92
N LYS A 101 22.98 1.74 23.17
CA LYS A 101 22.19 1.04 24.20
C LYS A 101 20.93 1.81 24.59
N LEU A 102 20.96 3.14 24.63
CA LEU A 102 19.74 3.94 24.81
C LEU A 102 18.74 3.71 23.68
N ALA A 103 19.20 3.74 22.43
CA ALA A 103 18.34 3.49 21.28
C ALA A 103 17.80 2.04 21.24
N GLU A 104 18.61 1.05 21.62
CA GLU A 104 18.16 -0.34 21.81
C GLU A 104 17.05 -0.43 22.85
N VAL A 105 17.17 0.27 23.99
CA VAL A 105 16.12 0.31 25.01
C VAL A 105 14.81 0.88 24.46
N SER A 106 14.85 1.98 23.71
CA SER A 106 13.66 2.53 23.05
C SER A 106 12.98 1.49 22.16
N TYR A 107 13.75 0.73 21.38
CA TYR A 107 13.23 -0.34 20.53
C TYR A 107 12.62 -1.49 21.35
N ILE A 108 13.33 -1.93 22.40
CA ILE A 108 12.87 -3.00 23.29
C ILE A 108 11.52 -2.62 23.91
N LEU A 109 11.39 -1.39 24.42
CA LEU A 109 10.16 -0.90 25.04
C LEU A 109 9.01 -0.78 24.03
N LEU A 110 9.29 -0.33 22.79
CA LEU A 110 8.30 -0.27 21.71
C LEU A 110 7.78 -1.66 21.31
N ARG A 111 8.66 -2.66 21.20
CA ARG A 111 8.33 -3.95 20.57
C ARG A 111 7.99 -5.06 21.55
N TYR A 112 8.60 -5.03 22.73
CA TYR A 112 8.52 -6.08 23.74
C TYR A 112 8.03 -5.57 25.10
N GLY A 113 7.92 -4.25 25.27
CA GLY A 113 7.51 -3.64 26.53
C GLY A 113 6.05 -3.92 26.89
N ASP A 114 5.16 -3.97 25.89
CA ASP A 114 3.75 -4.35 26.08
C ASP A 114 3.57 -5.87 25.93
N THR A 115 3.06 -6.50 26.97
CA THR A 115 2.76 -7.93 27.02
C THR A 115 1.26 -8.21 27.02
N THR A 116 0.44 -7.17 26.85
CA THR A 116 -1.02 -7.27 26.82
C THR A 116 -1.46 -8.13 25.63
N GLY A 117 -2.39 -9.06 25.88
CA GLY A 117 -2.92 -9.94 24.84
C GLY A 117 -2.05 -11.16 24.51
N LEU A 118 -0.85 -11.27 25.10
CA LEU A 118 -0.07 -12.51 25.05
C LEU A 118 -0.66 -13.57 25.98
N ALA A 119 -0.42 -14.84 25.66
CA ALA A 119 -0.66 -15.93 26.61
C ALA A 119 0.17 -15.67 27.88
N LYS A 120 -0.38 -16.00 29.06
CA LYS A 120 0.19 -15.56 30.35
C LYS A 120 1.66 -15.96 30.52
N ASP A 121 1.98 -17.22 30.23
CA ASP A 121 3.33 -17.78 30.30
C ASP A 121 4.31 -17.10 29.33
N VAL A 122 3.85 -16.80 28.11
CA VAL A 122 4.63 -16.06 27.10
C VAL A 122 4.86 -14.62 27.56
N GLY A 123 3.81 -13.94 28.05
CA GLY A 123 3.89 -12.57 28.54
C GLY A 123 4.77 -12.43 29.78
N ASP A 124 4.71 -13.38 30.72
CA ASP A 124 5.56 -13.40 31.91
C ASP A 124 7.04 -13.60 31.54
N ALA A 125 7.34 -14.53 30.63
CA ALA A 125 8.71 -14.77 30.16
C ALA A 125 9.29 -13.55 29.43
N GLN A 126 8.52 -12.95 28.50
CA GLN A 126 8.94 -11.75 27.78
C GLN A 126 9.15 -10.56 28.72
N ALA A 127 8.23 -10.34 29.67
CA ALA A 127 8.36 -9.24 30.64
C ALA A 127 9.61 -9.42 31.54
N ALA A 128 9.88 -10.65 32.00
CA ALA A 128 11.08 -10.95 32.78
C ALA A 128 12.36 -10.74 31.96
N ALA A 129 12.36 -11.13 30.68
CA ALA A 129 13.48 -10.89 29.76
C ALA A 129 13.74 -9.40 29.55
N VAL A 130 12.69 -8.59 29.32
CA VAL A 130 12.81 -7.13 29.19
C VAL A 130 13.37 -6.51 30.47
N ALA A 131 12.82 -6.87 31.65
CA ALA A 131 13.32 -6.37 32.93
C ALA A 131 14.79 -6.73 33.16
N HIS A 132 15.18 -7.97 32.86
CA HIS A 132 16.56 -8.43 32.94
C HIS A 132 17.50 -7.59 32.07
N ILE A 133 17.13 -7.33 30.82
CA ILE A 133 17.95 -6.52 29.90
C ILE A 133 18.08 -5.08 30.41
N LEU A 134 16.99 -4.47 30.88
CA LEU A 134 17.01 -3.10 31.41
C LEU A 134 17.89 -2.99 32.67
N HIS A 135 17.80 -3.94 33.59
CA HIS A 135 18.67 -3.97 34.76
C HIS A 135 20.14 -4.24 34.40
N SER A 136 20.39 -5.08 33.39
CA SER A 136 21.74 -5.34 32.88
C SER A 136 22.38 -4.11 32.25
N ILE A 137 21.62 -3.32 31.51
CA ILE A 137 22.11 -2.06 30.91
C ILE A 137 22.36 -1.02 32.00
N THR A 138 21.43 -0.89 32.96
CA THR A 138 21.50 0.13 34.02
C THR A 138 22.43 -0.23 35.18
N SER A 139 23.02 -1.44 35.18
CA SER A 139 24.09 -1.83 36.12
C SER A 139 25.46 -1.23 35.77
N GLY A 140 25.59 -0.59 34.60
CA GLY A 140 26.83 0.06 34.16
C GLY A 140 28.03 -0.90 34.07
N GLY A 141 27.79 -2.22 34.00
CA GLY A 141 28.84 -3.23 33.99
C GLY A 141 29.59 -3.42 35.31
N ARG A 142 29.12 -2.82 36.42
CA ARG A 142 29.74 -3.05 37.73
C ARG A 142 29.39 -4.45 38.24
N PRO A 143 30.35 -5.18 38.85
CA PRO A 143 30.06 -6.47 39.45
C PRO A 143 29.19 -6.30 40.70
N ALA A 144 28.32 -7.27 40.95
CA ALA A 144 27.58 -7.33 42.21
C ALA A 144 28.49 -7.70 43.38
N ASN A 145 28.26 -7.12 44.55
CA ASN A 145 28.96 -7.43 45.79
C ASN A 145 27.95 -7.59 46.94
N PRO A 146 27.91 -8.74 47.63
CA PRO A 146 26.91 -8.99 48.67
C PRO A 146 27.08 -8.11 49.93
N ASN A 147 28.22 -7.43 50.07
CA ASN A 147 28.44 -6.49 51.19
C ASN A 147 27.91 -5.08 50.90
N ASP A 148 27.53 -4.80 49.66
CA ASP A 148 27.00 -3.51 49.25
C ASP A 148 25.55 -3.35 49.68
N GLY A 149 25.17 -2.13 50.05
CA GLY A 149 23.80 -1.80 50.40
C GLY A 149 22.91 -1.59 49.16
N PRO A 150 21.61 -1.31 49.37
CA PRO A 150 20.65 -1.09 48.28
C PRO A 150 21.07 0.03 47.31
N ASN A 151 21.82 1.03 47.77
CA ASN A 151 22.25 2.15 46.92
C ASN A 151 23.52 1.83 46.12
N GLU A 152 24.35 0.91 46.61
CA GLU A 152 25.66 0.59 46.05
C GLU A 152 25.63 -0.67 45.18
N VAL A 153 24.80 -1.66 45.52
CA VAL A 153 24.81 -2.97 44.86
C VAL A 153 24.44 -2.89 43.38
N ALA A 154 25.24 -3.48 42.51
CA ALA A 154 24.90 -3.64 41.09
C ALA A 154 23.98 -4.85 40.87
N TYR A 155 23.24 -4.85 39.76
CA TYR A 155 22.47 -6.01 39.33
C TYR A 155 23.41 -7.12 38.83
N ASP A 156 23.29 -8.33 39.39
CA ASP A 156 24.06 -9.51 38.99
C ASP A 156 23.43 -10.14 37.74
N THR A 157 23.96 -9.75 36.58
CA THR A 157 23.45 -10.18 35.28
C THR A 157 23.57 -11.69 35.08
N ALA A 158 24.69 -12.29 35.49
CA ALA A 158 24.96 -13.70 35.28
C ALA A 158 24.08 -14.58 36.18
N LEU A 159 23.92 -14.19 37.45
CA LEU A 159 23.04 -14.88 38.39
C LEU A 159 21.60 -14.86 37.87
N HIS A 160 21.04 -13.68 37.61
CA HIS A 160 19.64 -13.57 37.23
C HIS A 160 19.34 -14.24 35.89
N LEU A 161 20.25 -14.15 34.91
CA LEU A 161 20.05 -14.85 33.62
C LEU A 161 19.99 -16.36 33.81
N LYS A 162 20.86 -16.93 34.64
CA LYS A 162 20.89 -18.37 34.92
C LYS A 162 19.62 -18.85 35.62
N GLU A 163 19.08 -18.04 36.53
CA GLU A 163 17.89 -18.39 37.29
C GLU A 163 16.57 -18.15 36.55
N LEU A 164 16.59 -17.45 35.41
CA LEU A 164 15.44 -17.35 34.53
C LEU A 164 15.07 -18.72 33.93
N PRO A 165 13.78 -19.04 33.74
CA PRO A 165 13.38 -20.20 32.94
C PRO A 165 13.91 -20.12 31.51
N GLN A 166 14.11 -21.27 30.86
CA GLN A 166 14.69 -21.34 29.51
C GLN A 166 13.97 -20.43 28.50
N ALA A 167 12.63 -20.38 28.54
CA ALA A 167 11.85 -19.52 27.65
C ALA A 167 12.22 -18.02 27.79
N ALA A 168 12.44 -17.55 29.03
CA ALA A 168 12.85 -16.17 29.26
C ALA A 168 14.32 -15.93 28.86
N GLN A 169 15.20 -16.93 29.04
CA GLN A 169 16.59 -16.84 28.53
C GLN A 169 16.63 -16.74 27.00
N ASP A 170 15.81 -17.53 26.31
CA ASP A 170 15.66 -17.51 24.86
C ASP A 170 15.13 -16.15 24.40
N ASP A 171 14.16 -15.58 25.12
CA ASP A 171 13.66 -14.23 24.86
C ASP A 171 14.72 -13.15 25.11
N VAL A 172 15.57 -13.27 26.13
CA VAL A 172 16.70 -12.33 26.33
C VAL A 172 17.59 -12.31 25.09
N ALA A 173 18.03 -13.48 24.61
CA ALA A 173 18.92 -13.59 23.46
C ALA A 173 18.25 -13.06 22.17
N LYS A 174 16.97 -13.39 21.96
CA LYS A 174 16.17 -12.95 20.83
C LYS A 174 15.98 -11.42 20.83
N ILE A 175 15.54 -10.86 21.95
CA ILE A 175 15.26 -9.43 22.09
C ILE A 175 16.54 -8.61 21.89
N GLN A 176 17.67 -9.03 22.47
CA GLN A 176 18.95 -8.35 22.29
C GLN A 176 19.42 -8.37 20.83
N THR A 177 19.30 -9.52 20.16
CA THR A 177 19.68 -9.66 18.74
C THR A 177 18.81 -8.77 17.86
N ASP A 178 17.50 -8.76 18.10
CA ASP A 178 16.55 -7.95 17.35
C ASP A 178 16.75 -6.44 17.60
N ALA A 179 16.99 -6.05 18.85
CA ALA A 179 17.26 -4.66 19.21
C ALA A 179 18.55 -4.14 18.56
N ALA A 180 19.64 -4.92 18.59
CA ALA A 180 20.89 -4.56 17.92
C ALA A 180 20.72 -4.37 16.41
N ALA A 181 19.82 -5.12 15.78
CA ALA A 181 19.52 -4.99 14.35
C ALA A 181 18.60 -3.82 14.02
N ASN A 182 17.66 -3.46 14.90
CA ASN A 182 16.53 -2.59 14.55
C ASN A 182 16.39 -1.33 15.43
N TYR A 183 17.36 -0.99 16.29
CA TYR A 183 17.28 0.22 17.11
C TYR A 183 17.14 1.52 16.30
N GLY A 184 16.55 2.53 16.94
CA GLY A 184 16.23 3.84 16.36
C GLY A 184 17.36 4.88 16.40
N PRO A 185 17.08 6.13 15.99
CA PRO A 185 15.82 6.58 15.40
C PRO A 185 15.63 6.00 13.99
N TRP A 186 14.40 5.91 13.53
CA TRP A 186 14.08 5.50 12.16
C TRP A 186 13.70 6.69 11.29
N LYS A 187 13.79 6.49 9.98
CA LYS A 187 13.16 7.32 8.96
C LYS A 187 12.40 6.46 7.97
N ALA A 188 11.34 7.01 7.39
CA ALA A 188 10.57 6.33 6.37
C ALA A 188 10.29 7.22 5.16
N THR A 189 10.36 6.64 3.97
CA THR A 189 10.10 7.32 2.69
C THR A 189 9.16 6.50 1.83
N VAL A 190 8.22 7.17 1.16
CA VAL A 190 7.33 6.58 0.17
C VAL A 190 7.73 7.07 -1.21
N THR A 191 8.09 6.14 -2.09
CA THR A 191 8.51 6.43 -3.47
C THR A 191 7.42 5.94 -4.43
N PRO A 192 6.75 6.84 -5.17
CA PRO A 192 5.81 6.45 -6.22
C PRO A 192 6.54 5.86 -7.44
N PRO A 193 5.82 5.18 -8.34
CA PRO A 193 6.33 4.83 -9.66
C PRO A 193 6.81 6.07 -10.43
N THR A 194 7.87 5.91 -11.23
CA THR A 194 8.44 6.99 -12.06
C THR A 194 7.58 7.31 -13.28
N ALA A 195 6.89 6.31 -13.83
CA ALA A 195 5.93 6.49 -14.90
C ALA A 195 4.58 6.98 -14.35
N ALA A 196 3.87 7.79 -15.14
CA ALA A 196 2.49 8.12 -14.84
C ALA A 196 1.66 6.84 -14.81
N GLN A 197 0.80 6.70 -13.80
CA GLN A 197 0.01 5.49 -13.63
C GLN A 197 -1.22 5.49 -14.55
N VAL A 198 -1.78 4.31 -14.78
CA VAL A 198 -3.05 4.14 -15.49
C VAL A 198 -4.15 3.76 -14.50
N ILE A 199 -5.24 4.52 -14.47
CA ILE A 199 -6.40 4.25 -13.60
C ILE A 199 -6.93 2.84 -13.90
N GLY A 200 -7.11 2.05 -12.83
CA GLY A 200 -7.51 0.64 -12.91
C GLY A 200 -6.36 -0.36 -13.11
N THR A 201 -5.12 0.10 -13.29
CA THR A 201 -3.94 -0.77 -13.41
C THR A 201 -3.05 -0.63 -12.18
N ALA A 202 -2.78 -1.75 -11.49
CA ALA A 202 -1.89 -1.77 -10.33
C ALA A 202 -0.44 -1.47 -10.73
N ASP A 203 0.26 -0.69 -9.92
CA ASP A 203 1.70 -0.48 -10.05
C ASP A 203 2.39 -0.42 -8.68
N LYS A 204 3.72 -0.57 -8.69
CA LYS A 204 4.55 -0.79 -7.51
C LYS A 204 5.00 0.52 -6.88
N TRP A 205 4.52 0.76 -5.67
CA TRP A 205 5.03 1.80 -4.78
C TRP A 205 6.06 1.19 -3.83
N THR A 206 7.12 1.93 -3.54
CA THR A 206 8.21 1.46 -2.67
C THR A 206 8.24 2.25 -1.38
N ILE A 207 8.20 1.54 -0.25
CA ILE A 207 8.33 2.10 1.09
C ILE A 207 9.67 1.64 1.66
N ASN A 208 10.51 2.59 2.04
CA ASN A 208 11.76 2.30 2.75
C ASN A 208 11.61 2.75 4.19
N VAL A 209 11.94 1.87 5.14
CA VAL A 209 12.11 2.19 6.56
C VAL A 209 13.53 1.82 6.93
N VAL A 210 14.33 2.81 7.33
CA VAL A 210 15.76 2.63 7.59
C VAL A 210 16.16 3.34 8.88
N ARG A 211 17.27 2.92 9.48
CA ARG A 211 17.89 3.62 10.60
C ARG A 211 18.35 5.01 10.17
N ASP A 212 17.95 6.03 10.93
CA ASP A 212 18.33 7.41 10.67
C ASP A 212 19.57 7.83 11.47
N GLY A 213 20.42 8.68 10.87
CA GLY A 213 21.66 9.15 11.50
C GLY A 213 22.75 8.08 11.75
N GLY A 214 22.52 6.82 11.33
CA GLY A 214 23.46 5.71 11.48
C GLY A 214 23.99 5.15 10.16
N ASP A 215 24.13 3.83 10.09
CA ASP A 215 24.56 3.05 8.92
C ASP A 215 23.53 2.98 7.78
N GLY A 216 22.32 3.48 8.00
CA GLY A 216 21.23 3.41 7.03
C GLY A 216 20.66 2.01 6.86
N ALA A 217 20.88 1.11 7.83
CA ALA A 217 20.39 -0.26 7.77
C ALA A 217 18.85 -0.32 7.64
N ALA A 218 18.36 -1.26 6.85
CA ALA A 218 16.93 -1.49 6.67
C ALA A 218 16.30 -2.09 7.93
N ILE A 219 15.15 -1.56 8.32
CA ILE A 219 14.41 -2.00 9.50
C ILE A 219 13.43 -3.11 9.13
N LYS A 220 13.45 -4.21 9.87
CA LYS A 220 12.77 -5.47 9.53
C LYS A 220 11.57 -5.75 10.41
N GLY A 221 10.54 -6.38 9.85
CA GLY A 221 9.40 -6.90 10.62
C GLY A 221 8.50 -5.82 11.24
N VAL A 222 8.58 -4.58 10.77
CA VAL A 222 7.82 -3.45 11.33
C VAL A 222 6.49 -3.28 10.61
N PRO A 223 5.36 -3.23 11.34
CA PRO A 223 4.06 -2.92 10.74
C PRO A 223 4.01 -1.46 10.29
N VAL A 224 3.53 -1.24 9.07
CA VAL A 224 3.35 0.06 8.43
C VAL A 224 1.88 0.17 8.02
N LYS A 225 1.18 1.14 8.59
CA LYS A 225 -0.19 1.45 8.22
C LYS A 225 -0.22 2.31 6.98
N LEU A 226 -1.07 1.97 6.02
CA LEU A 226 -1.26 2.66 4.75
C LEU A 226 -2.59 3.40 4.75
N THR A 227 -2.56 4.67 4.35
CA THR A 227 -3.74 5.44 3.99
C THR A 227 -3.62 5.84 2.52
N VAL A 228 -4.52 5.31 1.68
CA VAL A 228 -4.49 5.52 0.23
C VAL A 228 -5.67 6.37 -0.20
N THR A 229 -5.41 7.42 -0.97
CA THR A 229 -6.41 8.28 -1.62
C THR A 229 -6.30 8.12 -3.14
N ASP A 230 -7.42 8.20 -3.86
CA ASP A 230 -7.47 7.99 -5.32
C ASP A 230 -6.84 6.65 -5.76
N GLY A 231 -6.85 5.65 -4.89
CA GLY A 231 -6.33 4.32 -5.17
C GLY A 231 -6.79 3.28 -4.16
N LYS A 232 -6.47 2.03 -4.45
CA LYS A 232 -6.75 0.86 -3.61
C LYS A 232 -5.50 0.01 -3.44
N VAL A 233 -5.41 -0.65 -2.29
CA VAL A 233 -4.37 -1.62 -1.90
C VAL A 233 -5.05 -2.86 -1.33
N ASP A 234 -4.33 -3.98 -1.34
CA ASP A 234 -4.85 -5.26 -0.84
C ASP A 234 -4.99 -5.30 0.69
N SER A 235 -4.15 -4.54 1.40
CA SER A 235 -4.17 -4.41 2.86
C SER A 235 -3.81 -2.99 3.28
N ASP A 236 -4.45 -2.51 4.33
CA ASP A 236 -4.16 -1.22 4.97
C ASP A 236 -3.00 -1.29 5.97
N THR A 237 -2.47 -2.49 6.25
CA THR A 237 -1.34 -2.70 7.14
C THR A 237 -0.41 -3.75 6.56
N VAL A 238 0.83 -3.36 6.28
CA VAL A 238 1.85 -4.21 5.66
C VAL A 238 3.10 -4.23 6.54
N THR A 239 3.89 -5.29 6.48
CA THR A 239 5.09 -5.44 7.35
C THR A 239 6.36 -5.33 6.52
N THR A 240 7.38 -4.63 7.02
CA THR A 240 8.66 -4.55 6.32
C THR A 240 9.31 -5.93 6.18
N PRO A 241 9.89 -6.26 5.01
CA PRO A 241 10.47 -7.57 4.76
C PRO A 241 11.56 -7.99 5.76
N ALA A 242 11.59 -9.28 6.14
CA ALA A 242 12.60 -9.83 7.03
C ALA A 242 14.02 -9.89 6.39
N ASP A 243 14.09 -9.88 5.06
CA ASP A 243 15.35 -9.84 4.32
C ASP A 243 15.97 -8.43 4.24
N GLY A 244 15.24 -7.39 4.68
CA GLY A 244 15.68 -6.00 4.62
C GLY A 244 15.53 -5.35 3.23
N SER A 245 14.85 -6.01 2.29
CA SER A 245 14.49 -5.40 1.02
C SER A 245 13.43 -4.29 1.21
N PRO A 246 13.34 -3.33 0.29
CA PRO A 246 12.27 -2.34 0.30
C PRO A 246 10.89 -2.99 0.31
N LEU A 247 9.98 -2.44 1.11
CA LEU A 247 8.59 -2.87 1.12
C LEU A 247 7.90 -2.40 -0.16
N VAL A 248 7.45 -3.34 -0.99
CA VAL A 248 6.73 -3.04 -2.22
C VAL A 248 5.23 -3.22 -2.00
N VAL A 249 4.44 -2.20 -2.35
CA VAL A 249 2.98 -2.22 -2.27
C VAL A 249 2.40 -1.98 -3.67
N ASN A 250 1.48 -2.85 -4.09
CA ASN A 250 0.74 -2.64 -5.33
C ASN A 250 -0.42 -1.68 -5.08
N VAL A 251 -0.43 -0.54 -5.75
CA VAL A 251 -1.50 0.45 -5.66
C VAL A 251 -2.20 0.53 -7.00
N THR A 252 -3.52 0.29 -7.01
CA THR A 252 -4.37 0.46 -8.18
C THR A 252 -5.05 1.82 -8.11
N PRO A 253 -4.71 2.79 -8.99
CA PRO A 253 -5.36 4.10 -8.95
C PRO A 253 -6.84 3.99 -9.32
N THR A 254 -7.67 4.72 -8.61
CA THR A 254 -9.10 4.89 -8.88
C THR A 254 -9.45 6.33 -9.26
N GLY A 255 -8.52 7.26 -9.10
CA GLY A 255 -8.66 8.67 -9.44
C GLY A 255 -7.35 9.25 -9.99
N PRO A 256 -7.34 10.55 -10.36
CA PRO A 256 -6.21 11.17 -11.05
C PRO A 256 -5.02 11.50 -10.14
N ASN A 257 -5.19 11.56 -8.82
CA ASN A 257 -4.12 11.98 -7.88
C ASN A 257 -3.83 10.92 -6.80
N PRO A 258 -3.44 9.68 -7.19
CA PRO A 258 -3.14 8.63 -6.23
C PRO A 258 -2.08 9.08 -5.23
N THR A 259 -2.41 8.92 -3.95
CA THR A 259 -1.56 9.29 -2.82
C THR A 259 -1.46 8.12 -1.86
N VAL A 260 -0.24 7.77 -1.46
CA VAL A 260 0.02 6.80 -0.39
C VAL A 260 0.67 7.53 0.77
N LYS A 261 -0.06 7.60 1.88
CA LYS A 261 0.46 8.03 3.17
C LYS A 261 0.76 6.78 4.00
N ILE A 262 1.90 6.78 4.67
CA ILE A 262 2.25 5.76 5.67
C ILE A 262 2.26 6.37 7.06
N ASP A 263 1.91 5.56 8.04
CA ASP A 263 2.00 5.85 9.46
C ASP A 263 2.62 4.62 10.16
N LEU A 264 3.66 4.82 10.95
CA LEU A 264 4.25 3.76 11.80
C LEU A 264 4.80 4.35 13.11
N ASP A 265 4.82 3.53 14.15
CA ASP A 265 5.52 3.85 15.39
C ASP A 265 6.99 3.49 15.26
N ALA A 266 7.87 4.39 15.69
CA ALA A 266 9.31 4.23 15.62
C ALA A 266 9.98 4.54 16.96
N PRO A 267 11.04 3.81 17.33
CA PRO A 267 11.80 4.11 18.53
C PRO A 267 12.53 5.44 18.38
N LEU A 268 12.51 6.24 19.44
CA LEU A 268 13.30 7.45 19.60
C LEU A 268 14.76 7.10 19.90
N ALA A 269 15.66 8.06 19.70
CA ALA A 269 17.08 7.88 20.01
C ALA A 269 17.36 7.60 21.51
N LYS A 270 16.45 8.03 22.40
CA LYS A 270 16.53 7.78 23.84
C LYS A 270 15.14 7.47 24.41
N PRO A 271 15.03 6.56 25.38
CA PRO A 271 13.77 6.29 26.07
C PRO A 271 13.46 7.43 27.04
N THR A 272 12.19 7.58 27.39
CA THR A 272 11.76 8.55 28.40
C THR A 272 11.67 7.86 29.75
N VAL A 273 12.42 8.36 30.73
CA VAL A 273 12.38 7.85 32.10
C VAL A 273 11.50 8.72 32.96
N GLN A 274 10.72 8.07 33.79
CA GLN A 274 9.83 8.68 34.75
C GLN A 274 10.45 8.60 36.16
N LYS A 275 10.57 9.77 36.80
CA LYS A 275 11.11 9.92 38.16
C LYS A 275 9.98 10.11 39.16
N PRO A 276 10.02 9.47 40.35
CA PRO A 276 9.03 9.73 41.39
C PRO A 276 9.13 11.19 41.88
N GLU A 277 8.02 11.93 41.89
CA GLU A 277 8.00 13.38 42.24
C GLU A 277 8.50 13.66 43.67
N ASN A 278 8.18 12.79 44.64
CA ASN A 278 8.35 13.10 46.06
C ASN A 278 9.48 12.33 46.76
N GLN A 279 10.08 11.30 46.13
CA GLN A 279 11.16 10.48 46.73
C GLN A 279 12.15 9.89 45.69
N PRO A 280 12.85 10.72 44.89
CA PRO A 280 13.62 10.24 43.74
C PRO A 280 14.89 9.44 44.07
N ALA A 281 15.39 9.49 45.31
CA ALA A 281 16.69 8.92 45.70
C ALA A 281 16.63 7.45 46.15
N ASN A 282 15.51 7.01 46.75
CA ASN A 282 15.37 5.68 47.35
C ASN A 282 14.43 4.75 46.57
N PHE A 283 13.86 5.25 45.47
CA PHE A 283 12.91 4.53 44.63
C PHE A 283 13.51 4.22 43.27
N GLN A 284 13.10 3.09 42.72
CA GLN A 284 13.37 2.76 41.33
C GLN A 284 12.70 3.80 40.42
N TRP A 285 13.40 4.18 39.37
CA TRP A 285 12.79 4.97 38.32
C TRP A 285 12.05 4.03 37.38
N THR A 286 11.11 4.56 36.61
CA THR A 286 10.29 3.73 35.73
C THR A 286 10.49 4.12 34.28
N VAL A 287 10.56 3.12 33.41
CA VAL A 287 10.43 3.30 31.97
C VAL A 287 9.14 2.62 31.54
N PHE A 288 8.30 3.35 30.84
CA PHE A 288 7.08 2.81 30.25
C PHE A 288 7.42 2.24 28.87
N THR A 289 6.43 1.88 28.08
CA THR A 289 6.56 1.76 26.61
C THR A 289 6.99 3.08 25.92
N GLY A 290 7.37 4.11 26.71
CA GLY A 290 7.80 5.44 26.32
C GLY A 290 9.22 5.47 25.77
N GLY A 291 9.28 5.59 24.46
CA GLY A 291 10.48 5.82 23.68
C GLY A 291 10.13 5.75 22.22
N GLN A 292 8.90 6.14 21.86
CA GLN A 292 8.34 5.97 20.53
C GLN A 292 7.83 7.30 19.99
N GLY A 293 8.01 7.51 18.70
CA GLY A 293 7.44 8.62 17.94
C GLY A 293 6.73 8.09 16.70
N ALA A 294 5.70 8.81 16.26
CA ALA A 294 5.03 8.50 15.01
C ALA A 294 5.86 9.02 13.83
N ILE A 295 6.16 8.16 12.87
CA ILE A 295 6.69 8.57 11.56
C ILE A 295 5.54 8.57 10.56
N THR A 296 5.39 9.69 9.88
CA THR A 296 4.47 9.81 8.75
C THR A 296 5.25 10.19 7.51
N SER A 297 4.92 9.59 6.38
CA SER A 297 5.53 9.91 5.09
C SER A 297 4.48 9.79 4.00
N THR A 298 4.64 10.54 2.91
CA THR A 298 3.63 10.58 1.84
C THR A 298 4.30 10.64 0.48
N GLY A 299 3.90 9.75 -0.40
CA GLY A 299 4.22 9.80 -1.82
C GLY A 299 2.98 10.16 -2.63
N LYS A 300 3.18 10.89 -3.72
CA LYS A 300 2.11 11.33 -4.63
C LYS A 300 2.55 11.14 -6.06
N THR A 301 1.63 10.76 -6.93
CA THR A 301 1.83 10.78 -8.38
C THR A 301 0.52 11.09 -9.08
N THR A 302 0.55 11.13 -10.41
CA THR A 302 -0.62 11.34 -11.25
C THR A 302 -0.99 10.05 -11.96
N ALA A 303 -2.29 9.83 -12.16
CA ALA A 303 -2.82 8.76 -12.98
C ALA A 303 -3.72 9.31 -14.10
N THR A 304 -3.71 8.61 -15.22
CA THR A 304 -4.61 8.89 -16.35
C THR A 304 -5.44 7.66 -16.69
N THR A 305 -6.61 7.83 -17.29
CA THR A 305 -7.41 6.72 -17.82
C THR A 305 -6.66 5.97 -18.93
N ALA A 306 -6.97 4.70 -19.17
CA ALA A 306 -6.36 3.99 -20.29
C ALA A 306 -6.66 4.71 -21.63
N PRO A 307 -5.65 4.92 -22.50
CA PRO A 307 -5.86 5.61 -23.77
C PRO A 307 -6.83 4.82 -24.65
N GLY A 308 -7.63 5.54 -25.41
CA GLY A 308 -8.54 4.95 -26.39
C GLY A 308 -8.01 5.07 -27.82
N SER A 309 -8.67 4.38 -28.74
CA SER A 309 -8.51 4.57 -30.19
C SER A 309 -9.84 4.78 -30.91
N VAL A 310 -9.81 5.45 -32.07
CA VAL A 310 -10.95 5.52 -32.99
C VAL A 310 -10.61 4.75 -34.26
N LYS A 311 -11.47 3.82 -34.64
CA LYS A 311 -11.46 3.20 -35.97
C LYS A 311 -12.53 3.86 -36.83
N VAL A 312 -12.11 4.51 -37.90
CA VAL A 312 -13.00 5.12 -38.88
C VAL A 312 -13.20 4.18 -40.05
N THR A 313 -14.43 4.06 -40.52
CA THR A 313 -14.78 3.22 -41.67
C THR A 313 -15.59 4.03 -42.67
N LYS A 314 -15.09 4.11 -43.90
CA LYS A 314 -15.79 4.71 -45.03
C LYS A 314 -16.32 3.61 -45.92
N VAL A 315 -17.64 3.62 -46.17
CA VAL A 315 -18.27 2.62 -47.04
C VAL A 315 -19.12 3.24 -48.14
N ASP A 316 -19.33 2.46 -49.19
CA ASP A 316 -20.42 2.64 -50.15
C ASP A 316 -21.75 2.25 -49.48
N SER A 317 -22.75 3.13 -49.58
CA SER A 317 -24.05 2.94 -48.91
C SER A 317 -24.91 1.83 -49.51
N LYS A 318 -24.65 1.42 -50.76
CA LYS A 318 -25.41 0.38 -51.48
C LYS A 318 -24.81 -1.00 -51.30
N THR A 319 -23.48 -1.10 -51.34
CA THR A 319 -22.75 -2.38 -51.33
C THR A 319 -22.11 -2.70 -49.98
N GLY A 320 -21.90 -1.69 -49.14
CA GLY A 320 -21.15 -1.82 -47.89
C GLY A 320 -19.64 -1.98 -48.08
N ALA A 321 -19.13 -1.94 -49.32
CA ALA A 321 -17.71 -2.03 -49.61
C ALA A 321 -16.94 -0.82 -49.07
N GLY A 322 -15.70 -1.05 -48.63
CA GLY A 322 -14.82 0.01 -48.16
C GLY A 322 -14.42 0.96 -49.29
N ILE A 323 -14.38 2.27 -49.01
CA ILE A 323 -13.91 3.29 -49.95
C ILE A 323 -12.53 3.76 -49.51
N ALA A 324 -11.52 3.48 -50.34
CA ALA A 324 -10.14 3.85 -50.09
C ALA A 324 -9.83 5.32 -50.44
N ASN A 325 -8.73 5.82 -49.89
CA ASN A 325 -8.17 7.15 -50.16
C ASN A 325 -9.11 8.32 -49.81
N VAL A 326 -10.03 8.13 -48.86
CA VAL A 326 -10.94 9.17 -48.40
C VAL A 326 -10.34 9.91 -47.22
N GLN A 327 -10.36 11.24 -47.30
CA GLN A 327 -9.85 12.13 -46.25
C GLN A 327 -10.95 12.44 -45.23
N LEU A 328 -10.71 12.07 -43.97
CA LEU A 328 -11.63 12.26 -42.85
C LEU A 328 -10.94 13.09 -41.77
N ARG A 329 -11.54 14.22 -41.39
CA ARG A 329 -11.05 15.06 -40.29
C ARG A 329 -11.58 14.52 -38.96
N VAL A 330 -10.70 14.39 -37.97
CA VAL A 330 -11.03 13.94 -36.61
C VAL A 330 -11.09 15.15 -35.69
N THR A 331 -12.24 15.37 -35.07
CA THR A 331 -12.52 16.55 -34.23
C THR A 331 -13.11 16.13 -32.87
N ALA A 332 -13.18 17.09 -31.96
CA ALA A 332 -14.00 16.99 -30.76
C ALA A 332 -15.51 17.08 -31.08
N ALA A 333 -16.35 17.04 -30.04
CA ALA A 333 -17.82 17.09 -30.13
C ALA A 333 -18.37 18.30 -30.89
N ASP A 334 -17.68 19.44 -30.82
CA ASP A 334 -18.10 20.70 -31.47
C ASP A 334 -17.86 20.71 -32.99
N LYS A 335 -17.30 19.62 -33.55
CA LYS A 335 -16.99 19.45 -34.97
C LYS A 335 -15.95 20.44 -35.51
N THR A 336 -15.25 21.18 -34.65
CA THR A 336 -14.32 22.24 -35.05
C THR A 336 -12.98 22.14 -34.33
N ALA A 337 -12.98 21.96 -33.00
CA ALA A 337 -11.77 21.76 -32.23
C ALA A 337 -11.17 20.39 -32.49
N ALA A 338 -9.85 20.28 -32.30
CA ALA A 338 -9.18 18.99 -32.36
C ALA A 338 -9.58 18.11 -31.17
N ALA A 339 -9.65 16.79 -31.42
CA ALA A 339 -9.67 15.81 -30.35
C ALA A 339 -8.42 15.94 -29.47
N VAL A 340 -8.42 15.34 -28.27
CA VAL A 340 -7.30 15.48 -27.33
C VAL A 340 -6.51 14.17 -27.23
N LYS A 341 -5.18 14.26 -27.32
CA LYS A 341 -4.27 13.12 -27.10
C LYS A 341 -4.17 12.79 -25.61
N GLN A 342 -3.67 11.61 -25.28
CA GLN A 342 -3.52 11.15 -23.90
C GLN A 342 -2.67 12.10 -23.04
N ASP A 343 -1.68 12.77 -23.65
CA ASP A 343 -0.82 13.78 -23.01
C ASP A 343 -1.52 15.12 -22.73
N GLY A 344 -2.80 15.27 -23.13
CA GLY A 344 -3.60 16.48 -22.95
C GLY A 344 -3.47 17.51 -24.07
N SER A 345 -2.58 17.31 -25.04
CA SER A 345 -2.39 18.23 -26.18
C SER A 345 -3.37 17.93 -27.34
N PRO A 346 -3.67 18.92 -28.20
CA PRO A 346 -4.59 18.73 -29.31
C PRO A 346 -4.04 17.75 -30.36
N LEU A 347 -4.93 16.92 -30.92
CA LEU A 347 -4.69 16.01 -32.03
C LEU A 347 -4.71 16.79 -33.36
N ASN A 348 -3.65 17.56 -33.57
CA ASN A 348 -3.48 18.35 -34.78
C ASN A 348 -2.66 17.61 -35.83
N GLY A 349 -2.96 17.90 -37.10
CA GLY A 349 -2.08 17.60 -38.23
C GLY A 349 -0.89 18.56 -38.28
N THR A 350 -0.01 18.36 -39.26
CA THR A 350 1.17 19.22 -39.49
C THR A 350 0.83 20.67 -39.84
N ASP A 351 -0.41 20.92 -40.25
CA ASP A 351 -0.95 22.25 -40.58
C ASP A 351 -1.52 22.98 -39.35
N GLY A 352 -1.43 22.39 -38.16
CA GLY A 352 -1.96 22.96 -36.92
C GLY A 352 -3.48 22.89 -36.77
N LYS A 353 -4.18 22.26 -37.73
CA LYS A 353 -5.64 22.03 -37.69
C LYS A 353 -5.94 20.61 -37.19
N PRO A 354 -7.20 20.27 -36.86
CA PRO A 354 -7.54 18.91 -36.45
C PRO A 354 -7.08 17.87 -37.47
N LEU A 355 -6.52 16.77 -36.99
CA LEU A 355 -5.91 15.72 -37.81
C LEU A 355 -6.85 15.24 -38.93
N VAL A 356 -6.30 15.09 -40.14
CA VAL A 356 -6.97 14.44 -41.26
C VAL A 356 -6.33 13.08 -41.49
N VAL A 357 -7.13 12.03 -41.44
CA VAL A 357 -6.72 10.66 -41.76
C VAL A 357 -7.18 10.27 -43.16
N THR A 358 -6.45 9.38 -43.81
CA THR A 358 -6.80 8.85 -45.13
C THR A 358 -7.13 7.37 -45.01
N THR A 359 -8.27 6.93 -45.56
CA THR A 359 -8.66 5.52 -45.51
C THR A 359 -7.76 4.63 -46.38
N GLY A 360 -7.42 3.45 -45.87
CA GLY A 360 -6.68 2.42 -46.61
C GLY A 360 -7.54 1.68 -47.62
N ALA A 361 -6.98 0.62 -48.23
CA ALA A 361 -7.63 -0.17 -49.27
C ALA A 361 -8.96 -0.82 -48.83
N ASP A 362 -9.11 -1.11 -47.53
CA ASP A 362 -10.32 -1.68 -46.94
C ASP A 362 -11.35 -0.61 -46.50
N GLY A 363 -11.07 0.66 -46.79
CA GLY A 363 -11.91 1.80 -46.39
C GLY A 363 -11.77 2.19 -44.92
N THR A 364 -10.73 1.73 -44.21
CA THR A 364 -10.56 2.04 -42.79
C THR A 364 -9.33 2.90 -42.50
N ALA A 365 -9.36 3.61 -41.37
CA ALA A 365 -8.17 4.22 -40.75
C ALA A 365 -8.33 4.18 -39.22
N THR A 366 -7.21 4.27 -38.49
CA THR A 366 -7.19 4.22 -37.03
C THR A 366 -6.42 5.41 -36.47
N VAL A 367 -6.90 5.94 -35.35
CA VAL A 367 -6.20 6.93 -34.53
C VAL A 367 -6.09 6.39 -33.11
N ASP A 368 -4.86 6.22 -32.62
CA ASP A 368 -4.58 5.69 -31.28
C ASP A 368 -4.14 6.80 -30.31
N GLY A 369 -4.04 6.46 -29.02
CA GLY A 369 -3.44 7.33 -28.01
C GLY A 369 -4.31 8.53 -27.63
N LEU A 370 -5.63 8.39 -27.71
CA LEU A 370 -6.59 9.43 -27.39
C LEU A 370 -6.91 9.45 -25.90
N LYS A 371 -7.09 10.67 -25.35
CA LYS A 371 -7.58 10.87 -24.00
C LYS A 371 -8.95 10.22 -23.82
N THR A 372 -9.25 9.71 -22.63
CA THR A 372 -10.58 9.13 -22.35
C THR A 372 -11.11 9.61 -20.99
N PRO A 373 -12.45 9.69 -20.81
CA PRO A 373 -13.45 9.68 -21.87
C PRO A 373 -13.42 10.99 -22.68
N GLN A 374 -13.80 10.94 -23.96
CA GLN A 374 -14.07 12.14 -24.77
C GLN A 374 -15.04 11.82 -25.91
N ASP A 375 -15.66 12.85 -26.46
CA ASP A 375 -16.51 12.74 -27.65
C ASP A 375 -15.72 13.09 -28.91
N ILE A 376 -15.80 12.21 -29.90
CA ILE A 376 -15.09 12.34 -31.17
C ILE A 376 -16.11 12.41 -32.30
N CYS A 377 -15.87 13.31 -33.24
CA CYS A 377 -16.56 13.35 -34.52
C CYS A 377 -15.57 13.16 -35.67
N ILE A 378 -16.03 12.49 -36.71
CA ILE A 378 -15.31 12.35 -37.99
C ILE A 378 -16.11 13.02 -39.08
N ILE A 379 -15.44 13.82 -39.90
CA ILE A 379 -16.06 14.67 -40.91
C ILE A 379 -15.37 14.44 -42.24
N GLU A 380 -16.13 14.13 -43.28
CA GLU A 380 -15.58 14.00 -44.62
C GLU A 380 -15.09 15.36 -45.15
N VAL A 381 -13.82 15.41 -45.58
CA VAL A 381 -13.19 16.65 -46.05
C VAL A 381 -13.62 16.99 -47.48
N ALA A 382 -13.78 15.98 -48.32
CA ALA A 382 -14.23 16.08 -49.70
C ALA A 382 -14.82 14.76 -50.17
N ALA A 383 -15.75 14.80 -51.13
CA ALA A 383 -16.32 13.60 -51.73
C ALA A 383 -15.24 12.80 -52.50
N PRO A 384 -15.18 11.46 -52.34
CA PRO A 384 -14.39 10.60 -53.20
C PRO A 384 -14.94 10.58 -54.62
N ALA A 385 -14.07 10.33 -55.59
CA ALA A 385 -14.45 10.23 -56.99
C ALA A 385 -15.59 9.21 -57.18
N GLY A 386 -16.67 9.63 -57.84
CA GLY A 386 -17.85 8.79 -58.07
C GLY A 386 -18.92 8.86 -56.97
N TYR A 387 -18.79 9.78 -56.00
CA TYR A 387 -19.75 9.96 -54.89
C TYR A 387 -20.15 11.43 -54.65
N ASP A 388 -19.75 12.33 -55.52
CA ASP A 388 -19.90 13.79 -55.39
C ASP A 388 -21.33 14.31 -55.63
N GLN A 389 -22.21 13.55 -56.29
CA GLN A 389 -23.58 14.00 -56.61
C GLN A 389 -24.42 14.36 -55.37
N ASN A 390 -24.15 13.74 -54.22
CA ASN A 390 -24.92 13.92 -52.98
C ASN A 390 -24.11 14.61 -51.88
N PHE A 391 -22.95 15.18 -52.20
CA PHE A 391 -22.08 15.81 -51.22
C PHE A 391 -22.40 17.31 -51.07
N ASP A 392 -22.66 17.75 -49.84
CA ASP A 392 -22.80 19.16 -49.49
C ASP A 392 -21.61 19.59 -48.63
N ALA A 393 -20.78 20.49 -49.18
CA ALA A 393 -19.60 21.00 -48.48
C ALA A 393 -19.94 21.83 -47.22
N SER A 394 -21.16 22.39 -47.15
CA SER A 394 -21.64 23.14 -45.97
C SER A 394 -22.21 22.24 -44.88
N SER A 395 -22.56 21.00 -45.23
CA SER A 395 -23.07 19.98 -44.33
C SER A 395 -22.48 18.60 -44.67
N PRO A 396 -21.14 18.42 -44.56
CA PRO A 396 -20.48 17.21 -45.00
C PRO A 396 -20.91 15.98 -44.18
N PRO A 397 -20.90 14.78 -44.77
CA PRO A 397 -21.14 13.54 -44.05
C PRO A 397 -20.23 13.41 -42.82
N ASN A 398 -20.83 13.07 -41.67
CA ASN A 398 -20.12 12.96 -40.41
C ASN A 398 -20.72 11.87 -39.51
N ALA A 399 -19.91 11.38 -38.57
CA ALA A 399 -20.33 10.46 -37.52
C ALA A 399 -19.64 10.83 -36.20
N CYS A 400 -20.36 10.73 -35.09
CA CYS A 400 -19.83 11.07 -33.77
C CYS A 400 -20.10 9.94 -32.77
N GLY A 401 -19.29 9.86 -31.72
CA GLY A 401 -19.49 8.97 -30.58
C GLY A 401 -18.52 9.24 -29.44
N SER A 402 -18.81 8.64 -28.28
CA SER A 402 -17.98 8.77 -27.08
C SER A 402 -16.99 7.62 -26.97
N ILE A 403 -15.71 7.94 -26.82
CA ILE A 403 -14.68 6.95 -26.55
C ILE A 403 -14.50 6.76 -25.04
N GLN A 404 -14.45 5.49 -24.62
CA GLN A 404 -14.26 5.08 -23.23
C GLN A 404 -12.83 4.59 -22.98
N ALA A 405 -12.42 4.55 -21.72
CA ALA A 405 -11.07 4.15 -21.33
C ALA A 405 -10.67 2.77 -21.88
N GLY A 406 -9.53 2.70 -22.57
CA GLY A 406 -8.99 1.47 -23.15
C GLY A 406 -9.78 0.88 -24.32
N GLN A 407 -10.83 1.55 -24.80
CA GLN A 407 -11.70 1.03 -25.86
C GLN A 407 -11.37 1.61 -27.23
N THR A 408 -11.80 0.89 -28.27
CA THR A 408 -11.82 1.40 -29.64
C THR A 408 -13.23 1.84 -30.02
N LEU A 409 -13.43 3.13 -30.29
CA LEU A 409 -14.67 3.66 -30.83
C LEU A 409 -14.71 3.41 -32.35
N ALA A 410 -15.73 2.71 -32.83
CA ALA A 410 -15.95 2.49 -34.25
C ALA A 410 -16.93 3.55 -34.81
N LEU A 411 -16.46 4.36 -35.77
CA LEU A 411 -17.28 5.35 -36.46
C LEU A 411 -17.38 5.00 -37.94
N LYS A 412 -18.58 5.12 -38.50
CA LYS A 412 -18.88 4.75 -39.89
C LYS A 412 -19.51 5.91 -40.65
N VAL A 413 -18.96 6.24 -41.81
CA VAL A 413 -19.51 7.25 -42.74
C VAL A 413 -19.78 6.58 -44.09
N ALA A 414 -21.02 6.63 -44.56
CA ALA A 414 -21.44 6.03 -45.81
C ALA A 414 -21.64 7.09 -46.90
N ASN A 415 -21.20 6.83 -48.13
CA ASN A 415 -21.52 7.67 -49.29
C ASN A 415 -22.36 6.91 -50.29
N THR A 416 -23.29 7.62 -50.92
CA THR A 416 -24.11 7.08 -51.99
C THR A 416 -23.41 7.29 -53.32
N PRO A 417 -23.11 6.22 -54.09
CA PRO A 417 -22.44 6.36 -55.37
C PRO A 417 -23.31 7.12 -56.35
N ASN A 418 -22.66 7.87 -57.24
CA ASN A 418 -23.29 8.63 -58.31
C ASN A 418 -24.21 7.72 -59.14
N THR A 419 -25.34 8.27 -59.57
CA THR A 419 -26.24 7.59 -60.47
C THR A 419 -25.55 7.43 -61.82
N PRO A 420 -25.38 6.18 -62.34
CA PRO A 420 -24.77 5.99 -63.63
C PRO A 420 -25.63 6.65 -64.71
N THR A 421 -25.09 7.66 -65.38
CA THR A 421 -25.69 8.21 -66.60
C THR A 421 -25.44 7.22 -67.72
N VAL A 422 -26.40 6.34 -67.99
CA VAL A 422 -26.39 5.51 -69.20
C VAL A 422 -26.67 6.42 -70.40
N PRO A 423 -25.77 6.53 -71.41
CA PRO A 423 -26.07 7.25 -72.63
C PRO A 423 -27.17 6.50 -73.40
N VAL A 424 -28.40 7.03 -73.44
CA VAL A 424 -29.53 6.41 -74.15
C VAL A 424 -29.49 6.71 -75.66
N LYS A 425 -28.31 6.75 -76.27
CA LYS A 425 -28.17 6.92 -77.72
C LYS A 425 -27.20 5.90 -78.29
N ILE A 426 -27.73 4.71 -78.60
CA ILE A 426 -27.18 3.84 -79.63
C ILE A 426 -27.83 4.30 -80.95
N PRO A 427 -27.07 4.81 -81.94
CA PRO A 427 -27.60 5.03 -83.28
C PRO A 427 -28.06 3.68 -83.86
N ALA A 428 -29.35 3.59 -84.15
CA ALA A 428 -29.94 2.47 -84.86
C ALA A 428 -29.43 2.42 -86.31
N GLY A 429 -29.09 1.21 -86.78
CA GLY A 429 -28.95 0.93 -88.21
C GLY A 429 -28.03 -0.24 -88.55
N GLY A 430 -28.62 -1.43 -88.75
CA GLY A 430 -27.95 -2.56 -89.41
C GLY A 430 -28.48 -3.94 -89.02
N SER A 431 -29.55 -4.37 -89.70
CA SER A 431 -30.23 -5.67 -89.86
C SER A 431 -29.72 -6.98 -89.21
N PRO A 432 -30.62 -7.96 -88.97
CA PRO A 432 -30.46 -8.99 -87.95
C PRO A 432 -29.60 -10.16 -88.42
N MET A 433 -28.75 -10.67 -87.52
CA MET A 433 -28.18 -12.02 -87.65
C MET A 433 -28.84 -12.98 -86.68
N VAL A 434 -29.19 -14.11 -87.28
CA VAL A 434 -29.85 -15.30 -86.76
C VAL A 434 -29.07 -15.88 -85.59
N ALA A 435 -29.81 -16.33 -84.57
CA ALA A 435 -29.27 -17.10 -83.47
C ALA A 435 -28.71 -18.44 -83.99
N ASP A 436 -27.45 -18.73 -83.67
CA ASP A 436 -26.93 -20.09 -83.72
C ASP A 436 -26.30 -20.43 -82.37
N ALA A 437 -26.93 -21.34 -81.66
CA ALA A 437 -26.45 -21.89 -80.40
C ALA A 437 -25.44 -22.99 -80.73
N ALA A 438 -24.14 -22.71 -80.56
CA ALA A 438 -23.12 -23.74 -80.54
C ALA A 438 -22.61 -23.94 -79.11
N THR A 439 -23.19 -24.94 -78.44
CA THR A 439 -22.52 -25.66 -77.35
C THR A 439 -21.20 -26.23 -77.87
N VAL A 440 -20.08 -25.88 -77.23
CA VAL A 440 -18.85 -26.69 -77.31
C VAL A 440 -18.45 -27.09 -75.90
N THR A 441 -18.90 -28.28 -75.54
CA THR A 441 -18.29 -29.15 -74.53
C THR A 441 -16.88 -29.52 -75.00
N THR A 442 -15.84 -28.96 -74.37
CA THR A 442 -14.52 -29.60 -74.32
C THR A 442 -14.01 -29.52 -72.89
N LEU A 443 -13.95 -30.68 -72.26
CA LEU A 443 -13.29 -30.92 -70.98
C LEU A 443 -11.78 -30.86 -71.21
N ASP A 444 -11.10 -29.98 -70.48
CA ASP A 444 -9.64 -29.96 -70.39
C ASP A 444 -9.18 -31.14 -69.51
N PRO A 445 -8.47 -32.15 -70.06
CA PRO A 445 -7.97 -33.29 -69.28
C PRO A 445 -6.90 -32.91 -68.25
N ALA A 446 -6.34 -31.70 -68.31
CA ALA A 446 -5.31 -31.23 -67.37
C ALA A 446 -5.88 -30.69 -66.05
N ALA A 447 -7.19 -30.38 -65.98
CA ALA A 447 -7.82 -29.85 -64.77
C ALA A 447 -8.31 -30.92 -63.78
N LEU A 448 -8.28 -32.21 -64.15
CA LEU A 448 -8.78 -33.33 -63.33
C LEU A 448 -7.71 -34.10 -62.55
N ALA A 449 -6.43 -33.73 -62.66
CA ALA A 449 -5.34 -34.29 -61.84
C ALA A 449 -4.99 -33.43 -60.61
N ALA A 450 -5.46 -32.18 -60.52
CA ALA A 450 -5.11 -31.25 -59.44
C ALA A 450 -6.04 -31.29 -58.22
N VAL A 451 -7.20 -31.98 -58.30
CA VAL A 451 -8.18 -32.06 -57.20
C VAL A 451 -8.10 -33.40 -56.44
N GLY A 452 -7.31 -34.38 -56.92
CA GLY A 452 -7.10 -35.66 -56.23
C GLY A 452 -5.88 -35.73 -55.28
N GLY A 453 -4.99 -34.73 -55.29
CA GLY A 453 -3.70 -34.78 -54.59
C GLY A 453 -3.65 -34.16 -53.18
N LEU A 454 -4.66 -33.39 -52.78
CA LEU A 454 -4.65 -32.64 -51.52
C LEU A 454 -5.45 -33.28 -50.36
N ALA A 455 -6.01 -34.48 -50.57
CA ALA A 455 -6.72 -35.24 -49.53
C ALA A 455 -5.85 -36.26 -48.77
N VAL A 456 -4.61 -36.53 -49.20
CA VAL A 456 -3.74 -37.56 -48.57
C VAL A 456 -2.65 -36.97 -47.64
N ILE A 457 -2.39 -35.66 -47.68
CA ILE A 457 -1.43 -35.01 -46.76
C ILE A 457 -2.08 -34.57 -45.43
N GLY A 458 -3.42 -34.46 -45.38
CA GLY A 458 -4.17 -34.04 -44.19
C GLY A 458 -4.30 -35.07 -43.06
N LEU A 459 -3.97 -36.35 -43.27
CA LEU A 459 -4.13 -37.42 -42.26
C LEU A 459 -2.80 -37.97 -41.71
N GLY A 460 -1.64 -37.49 -42.16
CA GLY A 460 -0.33 -37.91 -41.65
C GLY A 460 0.27 -37.04 -40.53
N GLY A 461 -0.19 -35.79 -40.37
CA GLY A 461 0.45 -34.78 -39.51
C GLY A 461 0.04 -34.80 -38.03
N VAL A 462 -1.14 -35.35 -37.69
CA VAL A 462 -1.67 -35.31 -36.31
C VAL A 462 -1.13 -36.46 -35.44
N GLY A 463 -0.66 -37.56 -36.05
CA GLY A 463 -0.14 -38.73 -35.33
C GLY A 463 1.26 -38.56 -34.73
N LEU A 464 2.09 -37.65 -35.26
CA LEU A 464 3.50 -37.51 -34.83
C LEU A 464 3.73 -36.51 -33.69
N LEU A 465 2.77 -35.59 -33.45
CA LEU A 465 2.85 -34.62 -32.35
C LEU A 465 2.34 -35.15 -31.01
N LEU A 466 1.46 -36.16 -31.01
CA LEU A 466 1.00 -36.81 -29.77
C LEU A 466 1.99 -37.83 -29.19
N ARG A 467 2.96 -38.32 -29.98
CA ARG A 467 3.99 -39.26 -29.50
C ARG A 467 5.18 -38.58 -28.79
N ARG A 468 5.41 -37.28 -29.01
CA ARG A 468 6.49 -36.52 -28.33
C ARG A 468 6.14 -35.98 -26.94
N ARG A 469 4.86 -35.94 -26.55
CA ARG A 469 4.44 -35.43 -25.23
C ARG A 469 4.40 -36.49 -24.11
N ARG A 470 4.63 -37.78 -24.42
CA ARG A 470 4.66 -38.87 -23.41
C ARG A 470 6.07 -39.24 -22.89
N HIS A 471 7.14 -38.59 -23.36
CA HIS A 471 8.51 -38.85 -22.88
C HIS A 471 9.12 -37.72 -22.02
N ALA A 472 8.36 -36.68 -21.67
CA ALA A 472 8.84 -35.56 -20.84
C ALA A 472 8.18 -35.52 -19.44
N SER A 473 7.71 -36.66 -18.91
CA SER A 473 7.16 -36.77 -17.55
C SER A 473 7.76 -37.94 -16.75
N ARG A 474 9.06 -38.21 -16.94
CA ARG A 474 9.90 -39.00 -16.03
C ARG A 474 11.30 -38.40 -16.05
N GLY A 475 11.58 -37.61 -15.02
CA GLY A 475 12.82 -36.88 -14.73
C GLY A 475 12.54 -36.05 -13.49
#